data_AF-A0A6G7RRS0-F1
#
_entry.id   AF-A0A6G7RRS0-F1
#
_cell.length_a   1.000
_cell.length_b   1.000
_cell.length_c   1.000
_cell.angle_alpha   90.00
_cell.angle_beta   90.00
_cell.angle_gamma   90.00
#
_symmetry.space_group_name_H-M   'P 1'
#
loop_
_entity.id
_entity.type
_entity.pdbx_description
1 polymer ?
#
loop_
_entity_poly.entity_id
_entity_poly.type
_entity_poly.pdbx_seq_one_letter_code
_entity_poly.pdbx_strand_id
1 'polypeptide(L)'
;MTKKKKKSKKKKEPSSIKKIGYVLLVFSLIFIIVYFNGQSRKKKLETDSFNTIGVVEKLKPNSKKGRTTRKDVVYFYFVKNDTVFHKLTDLTNNGIERLGIKTNQCYELKVVKSDYGIFKIDFNKRIDTIIDKRQYSTQKYNTSIHRNIIE
;
A
#
# COMPACT_ATOMS: atom_id res chain seq x y z
N MET A 1 38.39 37.56 -51.28
CA MET A 1 37.24 36.90 -50.63
C MET A 1 37.69 35.61 -49.95
N THR A 2 37.86 35.61 -48.62
CA THR A 2 38.26 34.42 -47.85
C THR A 2 37.07 33.92 -47.02
N LYS A 3 36.44 32.81 -47.45
CA LYS A 3 35.33 32.16 -46.73
C LYS A 3 35.86 31.46 -45.47
N LYS A 4 35.61 32.04 -44.29
CA LYS A 4 35.77 31.37 -42.99
C LYS A 4 34.82 30.17 -42.89
N LYS A 5 35.36 28.93 -42.94
CA LYS A 5 34.62 27.71 -42.58
C LYS A 5 34.33 27.70 -41.07
N LYS A 6 33.07 27.92 -40.69
CA LYS A 6 32.56 27.73 -39.32
C LYS A 6 32.69 26.23 -38.95
N LYS A 7 33.60 25.88 -38.03
CA LYS A 7 33.66 24.53 -37.44
C LYS A 7 32.41 24.32 -36.58
N SER A 8 31.49 23.48 -37.04
CA SER A 8 30.37 23.00 -36.22
C SER A 8 30.91 22.11 -35.10
N LYS A 9 30.77 22.54 -33.84
CA LYS A 9 31.05 21.69 -32.66
C LYS A 9 30.05 20.53 -32.64
N LYS A 10 30.45 19.35 -33.14
CA LYS A 10 29.72 18.10 -32.90
C LYS A 10 29.72 17.85 -31.39
N LYS A 11 28.55 17.93 -30.73
CA LYS A 11 28.37 17.48 -29.34
C LYS A 11 28.80 16.01 -29.29
N LYS A 12 29.88 15.71 -28.56
CA LYS A 12 30.32 14.33 -28.32
C LYS A 12 29.24 13.64 -27.49
N GLU A 13 28.56 12.65 -28.08
CA GLU A 13 27.67 11.79 -27.32
C GLU A 13 28.47 11.07 -26.21
N PRO A 14 27.93 10.97 -24.98
CA PRO A 14 28.58 10.23 -23.92
C PRO A 14 28.65 8.75 -24.28
N SER A 15 29.78 8.11 -23.98
CA SER A 15 30.01 6.68 -24.24
C SER A 15 28.95 5.82 -23.54
N SER A 16 28.62 4.65 -24.10
CA SER A 16 27.52 3.80 -23.60
C SER A 16 27.71 3.42 -22.13
N ILE A 17 28.96 3.24 -21.68
CA ILE A 17 29.33 2.96 -20.29
C ILE A 17 28.95 4.10 -19.34
N LYS A 18 29.15 5.37 -19.74
CA LYS A 18 28.75 6.53 -18.93
C LYS A 18 27.21 6.61 -18.83
N LYS A 19 26.48 6.31 -19.91
CA LYS A 19 25.02 6.24 -19.92
C LYS A 19 24.51 5.15 -18.95
N ILE A 20 25.11 3.96 -18.96
CA ILE A 20 24.78 2.86 -18.03
C ILE A 20 25.05 3.24 -16.57
N GLY A 21 26.19 3.89 -16.29
CA GLY A 21 26.51 4.36 -14.94
C GLY A 21 25.49 5.35 -14.39
N TYR A 22 25.02 6.30 -15.19
CA TYR A 22 23.96 7.24 -14.78
C TYR A 22 22.64 6.53 -14.49
N VAL A 23 22.25 5.56 -15.32
CA VAL A 23 21.02 4.78 -15.12
C VAL A 23 21.09 4.02 -13.79
N LEU A 24 22.18 3.33 -13.50
CA LEU A 24 22.38 2.61 -12.23
C LEU A 24 22.33 3.53 -11.00
N LEU A 25 22.91 4.74 -11.11
CA LEU A 25 22.90 5.72 -10.02
C LEU A 25 21.49 6.25 -9.73
N VAL A 26 20.68 6.50 -10.77
CA VAL A 26 19.27 6.88 -10.58
C VAL A 26 18.46 5.74 -9.96
N PHE A 27 18.65 4.51 -10.43
CA PHE A 27 17.98 3.34 -9.85
C PHE A 27 18.36 3.10 -8.39
N SER A 28 19.63 3.30 -8.01
CA SER A 28 20.08 3.13 -6.63
C SER A 28 19.46 4.18 -5.70
N LEU A 29 19.36 5.44 -6.13
CA LEU A 29 18.66 6.50 -5.39
C LEU A 29 17.18 6.16 -5.16
N ILE A 30 16.48 5.69 -6.20
CA ILE A 30 15.08 5.26 -6.08
C ILE A 30 14.95 4.10 -5.10
N PHE A 31 15.83 3.10 -5.20
CA PHE A 31 15.85 1.95 -4.30
C PHE A 31 16.05 2.37 -2.85
N ILE A 32 16.99 3.27 -2.59
CA ILE A 32 17.27 3.82 -1.26
C ILE A 32 16.02 4.48 -0.67
N ILE A 33 15.33 5.33 -1.44
CA ILE A 33 14.10 6.01 -0.99
C ILE A 33 13.01 4.98 -0.64
N VAL A 34 12.77 4.00 -1.51
CA VAL A 34 11.77 2.95 -1.26
C VAL A 34 12.11 2.15 -0.01
N TYR A 35 13.39 1.78 0.17
CA TYR A 35 13.86 1.03 1.33
C TYR A 35 13.68 1.80 2.63
N PHE A 36 14.14 3.06 2.70
CA PHE A 36 14.00 3.89 3.89
C PHE A 36 12.54 4.16 4.24
N ASN A 37 11.67 4.37 3.24
CA ASN A 37 10.22 4.49 3.47
C ASN A 37 9.64 3.20 4.08
N GLY A 38 10.05 2.03 3.59
CA GLY A 38 9.64 0.75 4.16
C GLY A 38 10.08 0.59 5.62
N GLN A 39 11.33 0.91 5.93
CA GLN A 39 11.87 0.83 7.29
C GLN A 39 11.21 1.84 8.23
N SER A 40 10.97 3.07 7.77
CA SER A 40 10.26 4.10 8.54
C SER A 40 8.85 3.64 8.92
N ARG A 41 8.11 3.03 7.99
CA ARG A 41 6.77 2.47 8.27
C ARG A 41 6.82 1.35 9.31
N LYS A 42 7.79 0.44 9.22
CA LYS A 42 7.98 -0.64 10.21
C LYS A 42 8.29 -0.08 11.60
N LYS A 43 9.23 0.86 11.68
CA LYS A 43 9.60 1.54 12.93
C LYS A 43 8.39 2.22 13.57
N LYS A 44 7.59 2.96 12.79
CA LYS A 44 6.35 3.58 13.28
C LYS A 44 5.34 2.55 13.81
N LEU A 45 5.19 1.41 13.14
CA LEU A 45 4.34 0.33 13.64
C LEU A 45 4.88 -0.28 14.94
N GLU A 46 6.18 -0.27 15.18
CA GLU A 46 6.75 -0.80 16.42
C GLU A 46 6.66 0.20 17.58
N THR A 47 6.92 1.49 17.33
CA THR A 47 7.09 2.49 18.39
C THR A 47 5.89 3.40 18.62
N ASP A 48 5.08 3.66 17.59
CA ASP A 48 3.98 4.64 17.61
C ASP A 48 2.66 4.02 17.13
N SER A 49 2.32 2.84 17.65
CA SER A 49 1.10 2.13 17.26
C SER A 49 0.20 1.80 18.43
N PHE A 50 -1.02 1.42 18.10
CA PHE A 50 -1.97 0.81 19.01
C PHE A 50 -2.57 -0.44 18.36
N ASN A 51 -2.97 -1.38 19.20
CA ASN A 51 -3.71 -2.56 18.75
C ASN A 51 -5.21 -2.25 18.79
N THR A 52 -5.93 -2.79 17.82
CA THR A 52 -7.39 -2.73 17.68
C THR A 52 -7.84 -3.96 16.87
N ILE A 53 -9.10 -3.99 16.48
CA ILE A 53 -9.71 -5.10 15.77
C ILE A 53 -10.08 -4.67 14.36
N GLY A 54 -9.61 -5.43 13.37
CA GLY A 54 -10.00 -5.29 11.98
C GLY A 54 -11.13 -6.26 11.65
N VAL A 55 -12.26 -5.75 11.18
CA VAL A 55 -13.43 -6.54 10.77
C VAL A 55 -13.50 -6.59 9.25
N VAL A 56 -13.49 -7.80 8.68
CA VAL A 56 -13.56 -7.99 7.22
C VAL A 56 -14.95 -7.65 6.71
N GLU A 57 -15.05 -6.69 5.81
CA GLU A 57 -16.32 -6.25 5.19
C GLU A 57 -16.60 -6.97 3.89
N LYS A 58 -15.57 -7.04 3.05
CA LYS A 58 -15.72 -7.51 1.68
C LYS A 58 -14.43 -8.13 1.20
N LEU A 59 -14.59 -9.18 0.41
CA LEU A 59 -13.49 -9.93 -0.19
C LEU A 59 -13.60 -9.83 -1.71
N LYS A 60 -12.49 -9.53 -2.36
CA LYS A 60 -12.41 -9.47 -3.83
C LYS A 60 -11.24 -10.32 -4.32
N PRO A 61 -11.42 -11.65 -4.37
CA PRO A 61 -10.38 -12.57 -4.84
C PRO A 61 -10.08 -12.33 -6.32
N ASN A 62 -8.86 -12.68 -6.75
CA ASN A 62 -8.40 -12.66 -8.15
C ASN A 62 -8.60 -11.30 -8.88
N SER A 63 -8.51 -10.20 -8.12
CA SER A 63 -8.58 -8.84 -8.63
C SER A 63 -7.42 -8.52 -9.57
N LYS A 64 -7.71 -7.83 -10.66
CA LYS A 64 -6.70 -7.35 -11.61
C LYS A 64 -5.82 -6.28 -10.95
N LYS A 65 -4.50 -6.51 -10.89
CA LYS A 65 -3.51 -5.49 -10.46
C LYS A 65 -2.85 -4.80 -11.66
N GLY A 66 -2.61 -5.57 -12.73
CA GLY A 66 -2.00 -5.09 -13.97
C GLY A 66 -2.51 -5.88 -15.17
N ARG A 67 -1.77 -5.88 -16.28
CA ARG A 67 -2.18 -6.61 -17.49
C ARG A 67 -2.21 -8.13 -17.27
N THR A 68 -1.18 -8.66 -16.61
CA THR A 68 -0.96 -10.10 -16.39
C THR A 68 -1.07 -10.50 -14.92
N THR A 69 -0.97 -9.55 -13.99
CA THR A 69 -0.91 -9.83 -12.56
C THR A 69 -2.26 -9.74 -11.88
N ARG A 70 -2.52 -10.72 -11.01
CA ARG A 70 -3.71 -10.84 -10.16
C ARG A 70 -3.30 -10.73 -8.69
N LYS A 71 -4.24 -10.26 -7.87
CA LYS A 71 -4.08 -10.13 -6.41
C LYS A 71 -5.42 -10.38 -5.73
N ASP A 72 -5.38 -10.71 -4.46
CA ASP A 72 -6.57 -10.72 -3.64
C ASP A 72 -6.69 -9.39 -2.89
N VAL A 73 -7.89 -8.83 -2.79
CA VAL A 73 -8.12 -7.60 -2.03
C VAL A 73 -9.07 -7.90 -0.88
N VAL A 74 -8.64 -7.55 0.32
CA VAL A 74 -9.43 -7.65 1.55
C VAL A 74 -9.80 -6.25 1.99
N TYR A 75 -11.10 -5.95 2.02
CA TYR A 75 -11.65 -4.74 2.57
C TYR A 75 -12.08 -4.99 4.01
N PHE A 76 -11.69 -4.09 4.90
CA PHE A 76 -11.96 -4.21 6.32
C PHE A 76 -12.09 -2.83 6.96
N TYR A 77 -12.75 -2.75 8.11
CA TYR A 77 -12.73 -1.56 8.94
C TYR A 77 -12.15 -1.84 10.30
N PHE A 78 -11.77 -0.76 10.97
CA PHE A 78 -11.60 -0.75 12.41
C PHE A 78 -12.31 0.45 12.99
N VAL A 79 -12.61 0.37 14.28
CA VAL A 79 -13.25 1.44 15.03
C VAL A 79 -12.20 2.11 15.89
N LYS A 80 -12.23 3.44 15.93
CA LYS A 80 -11.53 4.23 16.93
C LYS A 80 -12.44 5.35 17.40
N ASN A 81 -12.70 5.38 18.71
CA ASN A 81 -13.68 6.28 19.33
C ASN A 81 -15.06 6.03 18.71
N ASP A 82 -15.64 7.02 18.02
CA ASP A 82 -16.94 6.91 17.32
C ASP A 82 -16.78 7.03 15.79
N THR A 83 -15.62 6.62 15.28
CA THR A 83 -15.34 6.65 13.84
C THR A 83 -14.89 5.29 13.34
N VAL A 84 -15.54 4.85 12.26
CA VAL A 84 -15.21 3.67 11.48
C VAL A 84 -14.26 4.07 10.37
N PHE A 85 -13.10 3.43 10.31
CA PHE A 85 -12.11 3.68 9.28
C PHE A 85 -12.06 2.51 8.31
N HIS A 86 -12.55 2.72 7.09
CA HIS A 86 -12.52 1.70 6.04
C HIS A 86 -11.15 1.67 5.38
N LYS A 87 -10.55 0.49 5.38
CA LYS A 87 -9.23 0.20 4.81
C LYS A 87 -9.30 -1.01 3.88
N LEU A 88 -8.22 -1.19 3.13
CA LEU A 88 -8.05 -2.34 2.28
C LEU A 88 -6.60 -2.78 2.34
N THR A 89 -6.38 -4.08 2.20
CA THR A 89 -5.04 -4.63 2.04
C THR A 89 -5.02 -5.57 0.85
N ASP A 90 -3.89 -5.55 0.16
CA ASP A 90 -3.62 -6.44 -0.96
C ASP A 90 -2.91 -7.69 -0.42
N LEU A 91 -3.38 -8.86 -0.84
CA LEU A 91 -2.72 -10.14 -0.64
C LEU A 91 -2.19 -10.65 -1.98
N THR A 92 -1.24 -11.58 -1.90
CA THR A 92 -0.85 -12.36 -3.09
C THR A 92 -2.05 -13.14 -3.62
N ASN A 93 -1.98 -13.55 -4.89
CA ASN A 93 -3.05 -14.36 -5.49
C ASN A 93 -3.34 -15.60 -4.62
N ASN A 94 -4.62 -15.93 -4.46
CA ASN A 94 -5.12 -17.00 -3.59
C ASN A 94 -4.77 -16.81 -2.10
N GLY A 95 -4.42 -15.60 -1.66
CA GLY A 95 -4.13 -15.29 -0.28
C GLY A 95 -5.36 -15.38 0.64
N ILE A 96 -6.54 -15.02 0.13
CA ILE A 96 -7.81 -15.12 0.88
C ILE A 96 -8.12 -16.58 1.18
N GLU A 97 -8.07 -17.43 0.16
CA GLU A 97 -8.34 -18.86 0.27
C GLU A 97 -7.31 -19.55 1.17
N ARG A 98 -6.01 -19.31 0.93
CA ARG A 98 -4.92 -19.91 1.71
C ARG A 98 -4.99 -19.58 3.20
N LEU A 99 -5.42 -18.37 3.54
CA LEU A 99 -5.55 -17.91 4.93
C LEU A 99 -6.95 -18.16 5.50
N GLY A 100 -7.88 -18.73 4.73
CA GLY A 100 -9.25 -19.04 5.16
C GLY A 100 -10.06 -17.82 5.58
N ILE A 101 -9.79 -16.64 4.99
CA ILE A 101 -10.41 -15.38 5.39
C ILE A 101 -11.86 -15.33 4.91
N LYS A 102 -12.79 -14.99 5.81
CA LYS A 102 -14.22 -14.82 5.51
C LYS A 102 -14.70 -13.43 5.90
N THR A 103 -15.78 -12.99 5.26
CA THR A 103 -16.50 -11.77 5.63
C THR A 103 -17.03 -11.87 7.06
N ASN A 104 -17.12 -10.74 7.75
CA ASN A 104 -17.51 -10.59 9.15
C ASN A 104 -16.59 -11.27 10.17
N GLN A 105 -15.43 -11.77 9.75
CA GLN A 105 -14.40 -12.22 10.69
C GLN A 105 -13.57 -11.05 11.20
N CYS A 106 -13.17 -11.15 12.46
CA CYS A 106 -12.41 -10.16 13.18
C CYS A 106 -10.97 -10.65 13.40
N TYR A 107 -9.99 -9.77 13.21
CA TYR A 107 -8.56 -10.08 13.33
C TYR A 107 -7.82 -9.01 14.12
N GLU A 108 -6.68 -9.37 14.73
CA GLU A 108 -5.80 -8.39 15.36
C GLU A 108 -5.28 -7.40 14.31
N LEU A 109 -5.46 -6.11 14.59
CA LEU A 109 -5.00 -5.01 13.75
C LEU A 109 -4.12 -4.07 14.56
N LYS A 110 -2.93 -3.78 14.05
CA LYS A 110 -2.04 -2.75 14.58
C LYS A 110 -2.07 -1.52 13.68
N VAL A 111 -2.30 -0.34 14.24
CA VAL A 111 -2.42 0.93 13.50
C VAL A 111 -1.50 1.99 14.09
N VAL A 112 -0.81 2.75 13.25
CA VAL A 112 0.06 3.86 13.70
C VAL A 112 -0.80 5.03 14.19
N LYS A 113 -0.49 5.61 15.35
CA LYS A 113 -1.28 6.68 15.97
C LYS A 113 -1.28 7.97 15.16
N SER A 114 -0.13 8.32 14.59
CA SER A 114 0.05 9.52 13.78
C SER A 114 -0.48 9.40 12.33
N ASP A 115 -0.70 8.17 11.83
CA ASP A 115 -1.13 7.93 10.45
C ASP A 115 -1.91 6.62 10.32
N TYR A 116 -3.24 6.72 10.23
CA TYR A 116 -4.13 5.56 10.10
C TYR A 116 -4.08 4.91 8.71
N GLY A 117 -3.29 5.43 7.78
CA GLY A 117 -2.91 4.77 6.53
C GLY A 117 -1.81 3.71 6.70
N ILE A 118 -1.10 3.72 7.83
CA ILE A 118 -0.07 2.72 8.15
C ILE A 118 -0.63 1.76 9.19
N PHE A 119 -0.87 0.53 8.76
CA PHE A 119 -1.42 -0.53 9.60
C PHE A 119 -0.85 -1.89 9.21
N LYS A 120 -1.05 -2.88 10.08
CA LYS A 120 -0.75 -4.30 9.85
C LYS A 120 -1.85 -5.14 10.48
N ILE A 121 -2.59 -5.86 9.64
CA ILE A 121 -3.58 -6.86 10.06
C ILE A 121 -2.93 -8.24 10.11
N ASP A 122 -3.20 -9.01 11.16
CA ASP A 122 -2.72 -10.38 11.31
C ASP A 122 -3.86 -11.37 11.06
N PHE A 123 -3.96 -11.87 9.82
CA PHE A 123 -4.98 -12.84 9.42
C PHE A 123 -4.82 -14.22 10.05
N ASN A 124 -3.73 -14.49 10.77
CA ASN A 124 -3.59 -15.74 11.53
C ASN A 124 -4.13 -15.61 12.96
N LYS A 125 -4.35 -14.38 13.44
CA LYS A 125 -4.86 -14.09 14.78
C LYS A 125 -6.30 -13.62 14.71
N ARG A 126 -7.20 -14.59 14.57
CA ARG A 126 -8.64 -14.36 14.64
C ARG A 126 -9.05 -14.02 16.07
N ILE A 127 -9.98 -13.07 16.19
CA ILE A 127 -10.61 -12.69 17.44
C ILE A 127 -12.09 -13.05 17.32
N ASP A 128 -12.61 -13.84 18.26
CA ASP A 128 -14.03 -14.19 18.29
C ASP A 128 -14.83 -13.06 18.94
N THR A 129 -15.21 -12.09 18.12
CA THR A 129 -16.05 -10.96 18.51
C THR A 129 -16.94 -10.51 17.35
N ILE A 130 -17.97 -9.75 17.67
CA ILE A 130 -18.90 -9.16 16.70
C ILE A 130 -18.88 -7.65 16.92
N ILE A 131 -18.54 -6.90 15.87
CA ILE A 131 -18.54 -5.44 15.87
C ILE A 131 -19.36 -5.01 14.66
N ASP A 132 -20.43 -4.24 14.85
CA ASP A 132 -21.23 -3.69 13.75
C ASP A 132 -20.89 -2.21 13.53
N LYS A 133 -20.40 -1.89 12.33
CA LYS A 133 -20.08 -0.50 11.94
C LYS A 133 -21.27 0.47 12.02
N ARG A 134 -22.51 -0.04 11.98
CA ARG A 134 -23.74 0.77 12.04
C ARG A 134 -23.99 1.38 13.42
N GLN A 135 -23.31 0.87 14.45
CA GLN A 135 -23.40 1.41 15.82
C GLN A 135 -22.63 2.72 16.00
N TYR A 136 -21.88 3.15 14.98
CA TYR A 136 -20.99 4.31 15.05
C TYR A 136 -21.43 5.41 14.08
N SER A 137 -21.33 6.66 14.51
CA SER A 137 -21.90 7.81 13.79
C SER A 137 -21.13 8.16 12.52
N THR A 138 -19.80 8.00 12.53
CA THR A 138 -18.92 8.57 11.51
C THR A 138 -18.22 7.47 10.72
N GLN A 139 -18.29 7.54 9.39
CA GLN A 139 -17.63 6.61 8.48
C GLN A 139 -16.56 7.34 7.65
N LYS A 140 -15.30 6.88 7.71
CA LYS A 140 -14.17 7.44 6.96
C LYS A 140 -13.64 6.43 5.96
N TYR A 141 -13.84 6.74 4.68
CA TYR A 141 -13.37 5.93 3.56
C TYR A 141 -12.01 6.39 3.05
N ASN A 142 -11.20 5.45 2.57
CA ASN A 142 -9.91 5.78 1.98
C ASN A 142 -10.03 6.62 0.69
N THR A 143 -11.05 6.34 -0.14
CA THR A 143 -11.37 7.08 -1.38
C THR A 143 -12.86 6.99 -1.68
N SER A 144 -13.39 7.85 -2.57
CA SER A 144 -14.78 7.74 -3.04
C SER A 144 -15.06 6.43 -3.79
N ILE A 145 -14.08 5.92 -4.53
CA ILE A 145 -14.18 4.60 -5.18
C ILE A 145 -14.31 3.49 -4.13
N HIS A 146 -13.55 3.60 -3.03
CA HIS A 146 -13.65 2.65 -1.94
C HIS A 146 -15.04 2.69 -1.30
N ARG A 147 -15.59 3.89 -1.07
CA ARG A 147 -16.97 4.06 -0.59
C ARG A 147 -17.98 3.32 -1.48
N ASN A 148 -17.95 3.56 -2.79
CA ASN A 148 -18.85 2.91 -3.76
C ASN A 148 -18.71 1.38 -3.86
N ILE A 149 -17.63 0.80 -3.33
CA ILE A 149 -17.44 -0.65 -3.31
C ILE A 149 -18.04 -1.26 -2.04
N ILE A 150 -18.10 -0.49 -0.95
CA ILE A 150 -18.46 -0.95 0.40
C ILE A 150 -19.91 -0.62 0.75
N GLU A 151 -20.37 0.56 0.34
CA GLU A 151 -21.79 0.94 0.33
C GLU A 151 -22.46 0.42 -0.94
#